data_AF-A0AAN6VB66-F1
#
_entry.id   AF-A0AAN6VB66-F1
#
_cell.length_a   1.000
_cell.length_b   1.000
_cell.length_c   1.000
_cell.angle_alpha   90.00
_cell.angle_beta   90.00
_cell.angle_gamma   90.00
#
_symmetry.space_group_name_H-M   'P 1'
#
loop_
_entity.id
_entity.type
_entity.pdbx_description
1 polymer ?
#
loop_
_entity_poly.entity_id
_entity_poly.type
_entity_poly.pdbx_seq_one_letter_code
_entity_poly.pdbx_strand_id
1 'polypeptide(L)'
;MNFPGTGGNGFGGLGSLGGAGGSTPPGYNPNDPNVKWLTNAMESCYAKTVMSGVMGFGLGGLFGMFMASMAYDTPFHTPGAPGAPGAAGSANTIASLPLRKQLAHGFKDMGNRSWSTAKNFGAVGALFSGIECGIEGLRAKNDMANGVAAGCLTGGILARNGGPQAAAVGCAGFAAFSAAIDAWMRMPKDED
;
A
#
# COMPACT_ATOMS: atom_id res chain seq x y z
N MET A 1 -13.41 5.15 -22.21
CA MET A 1 -13.12 6.27 -23.13
C MET A 1 -11.62 6.43 -23.12
N ASN A 2 -10.96 6.06 -24.21
CA ASN A 2 -9.52 6.13 -24.35
C ASN A 2 -9.16 7.60 -24.62
N PHE A 3 -8.52 8.27 -23.68
CA PHE A 3 -7.99 9.63 -23.88
C PHE A 3 -6.50 9.53 -24.20
N PRO A 4 -6.09 9.68 -25.48
CA PRO A 4 -4.69 9.85 -25.82
C PRO A 4 -4.27 11.27 -25.40
N GLY A 5 -3.70 11.42 -24.20
CA GLY A 5 -3.25 12.74 -23.75
C GLY A 5 -2.76 12.92 -22.31
N THR A 6 -2.80 11.91 -21.43
CA THR A 6 -2.31 12.08 -20.05
C THR A 6 -0.91 11.52 -19.86
N GLY A 7 0.08 12.21 -20.44
CA GLY A 7 1.49 12.14 -20.02
C GLY A 7 1.71 12.89 -18.70
N GLY A 8 0.89 12.63 -17.70
CA GLY A 8 0.96 13.24 -16.38
C GLY A 8 1.17 12.14 -15.34
N ASN A 9 2.39 12.04 -14.84
CA ASN A 9 2.80 11.20 -13.70
C ASN A 9 2.01 11.59 -12.42
N GLY A 10 0.73 11.25 -12.35
CA GLY A 10 -0.08 11.30 -11.15
C GLY A 10 -0.20 9.90 -10.59
N PHE A 11 0.34 9.70 -9.39
CA PHE A 11 0.21 8.47 -8.59
C PHE A 11 1.01 7.22 -8.98
N GLY A 12 2.20 7.40 -9.57
CA GLY A 12 3.21 6.34 -9.72
C GLY A 12 4.29 6.31 -8.61
N GLY A 13 4.30 7.27 -7.68
CA GLY A 13 5.47 7.57 -6.86
C GLY A 13 5.77 6.66 -5.67
N LEU A 14 4.77 6.01 -5.07
CA LEU A 14 5.00 5.09 -3.94
C LEU A 14 5.08 3.61 -4.35
N GLY A 15 4.93 3.32 -5.65
CA GLY A 15 5.20 2.02 -6.27
C GLY A 15 6.60 1.92 -6.90
N SER A 16 7.40 3.00 -6.88
CA SER A 16 8.68 3.06 -7.60
C SER A 16 9.90 2.53 -6.80
N LEU A 17 9.74 2.16 -5.53
CA LEU A 17 10.85 1.65 -4.69
C LEU A 17 11.05 0.12 -4.74
N GLY A 18 10.40 -0.59 -5.67
CA GLY A 18 10.49 -2.05 -5.73
C GLY A 18 10.29 -2.62 -7.13
N GLY A 19 11.25 -2.39 -8.01
CA GLY A 19 11.61 -3.32 -9.10
C GLY A 19 10.49 -3.78 -10.02
N ALA A 20 10.11 -2.92 -10.97
CA ALA A 20 9.93 -3.28 -12.38
C ALA A 20 9.56 -1.99 -13.11
N GLY A 21 10.57 -1.27 -13.61
CA GLY A 21 10.35 -0.56 -14.85
C GLY A 21 9.81 -1.59 -15.82
N GLY A 22 8.55 -1.45 -16.20
CA GLY A 22 7.98 -2.17 -17.32
C GLY A 22 8.69 -1.68 -18.57
N SER A 23 9.93 -2.14 -18.77
CA SER A 23 10.51 -2.25 -20.09
C SER A 23 9.50 -3.05 -20.89
N THR A 24 8.77 -2.36 -21.76
CA THR A 24 8.06 -3.00 -22.87
C THR A 24 9.03 -4.01 -23.48
N PRO A 25 8.73 -5.32 -23.46
CA PRO A 25 9.65 -6.32 -23.98
C PRO A 25 10.03 -5.95 -25.42
N PRO A 26 11.30 -6.12 -25.83
CA PRO A 26 11.75 -5.76 -27.17
C PRO A 26 10.91 -6.55 -28.19
N GLY A 27 10.08 -5.84 -28.96
CA GLY A 27 9.05 -6.40 -29.84
C GLY A 27 7.61 -5.94 -29.57
N TYR A 28 7.38 -5.13 -28.53
CA TYR A 28 6.09 -4.52 -28.25
C TYR A 28 5.73 -3.46 -29.32
N ASN A 29 4.86 -3.82 -30.26
CA ASN A 29 4.25 -2.84 -31.16
C ASN A 29 2.96 -2.30 -30.49
N PRO A 30 2.94 -1.05 -30.01
CA PRO A 30 1.76 -0.45 -29.37
C PRO A 30 0.54 -0.35 -30.31
N ASN A 31 0.72 -0.59 -31.62
CA ASN A 31 -0.35 -0.59 -32.60
C ASN A 31 -0.93 -1.97 -32.91
N ASP A 32 -0.39 -3.05 -32.37
CA ASP A 32 -0.99 -4.37 -32.56
C ASP A 32 -2.35 -4.42 -31.85
N PRO A 33 -3.43 -4.86 -32.51
CA PRO A 33 -4.76 -4.93 -31.90
C PRO A 33 -4.77 -5.85 -30.67
N ASN A 34 -3.89 -6.85 -30.65
CA ASN A 34 -3.70 -7.75 -29.52
C ASN A 34 -3.03 -7.08 -28.30
N VAL A 35 -2.16 -6.12 -28.55
CA VAL A 35 -1.48 -5.37 -27.49
C VAL A 35 -2.40 -4.29 -26.96
N LYS A 36 -3.13 -3.58 -27.84
CA LYS A 36 -4.11 -2.56 -27.45
C LYS A 36 -5.19 -3.07 -26.51
N TRP A 37 -5.74 -4.26 -26.73
CA TRP A 37 -6.73 -4.80 -25.79
C TRP A 37 -6.11 -5.13 -24.43
N LEU A 38 -4.84 -5.57 -24.39
CA LEU A 38 -4.12 -5.83 -23.16
C LEU A 38 -3.74 -4.53 -22.42
N THR A 39 -3.28 -3.50 -23.14
CA THR A 39 -3.00 -2.16 -22.58
C THR A 39 -4.27 -1.54 -22.01
N ASN A 40 -5.37 -1.54 -22.77
CA ASN A 40 -6.66 -1.03 -22.31
C ASN A 40 -7.19 -1.83 -21.11
N ALA A 41 -6.92 -3.15 -21.05
CA ALA A 41 -7.25 -3.96 -19.89
C ALA A 41 -6.38 -3.60 -18.68
N MET A 42 -5.09 -3.29 -18.87
CA MET A 42 -4.18 -2.85 -17.80
C MET A 42 -4.44 -1.42 -17.33
N GLU A 43 -5.00 -0.56 -18.18
CA GLU A 43 -5.47 0.78 -17.81
C GLU A 43 -6.85 0.78 -17.14
N SER A 44 -7.51 -0.39 -17.05
CA SER A 44 -8.78 -0.48 -16.35
C SER A 44 -8.62 -0.21 -14.84
N CYS A 45 -9.60 0.48 -14.26
CA CYS A 45 -9.60 0.74 -12.81
C CYS A 45 -9.50 -0.54 -11.98
N TYR A 46 -10.02 -1.64 -12.51
CA TYR A 46 -9.89 -2.94 -11.87
C TYR A 46 -8.44 -3.45 -11.88
N ALA A 47 -7.77 -3.41 -13.03
CA ALA A 47 -6.38 -3.82 -13.13
C ALA A 47 -5.45 -2.94 -12.27
N LYS A 48 -5.65 -1.61 -12.29
CA LYS A 48 -4.89 -0.66 -11.45
C LYS A 48 -5.05 -0.96 -9.96
N THR A 49 -6.29 -1.19 -9.52
CA THR A 49 -6.63 -1.57 -8.14
C THR A 49 -5.99 -2.89 -7.70
N VAL A 50 -6.04 -3.92 -8.55
CA VAL A 50 -5.46 -5.22 -8.23
C VAL A 50 -3.93 -5.13 -8.19
N MET A 51 -3.32 -4.45 -9.17
CA MET A 51 -1.88 -4.29 -9.24
C MET A 51 -1.34 -3.50 -8.04
N SER A 52 -1.98 -2.37 -7.69
CA SER A 52 -1.60 -1.58 -6.50
C SER A 52 -1.83 -2.35 -5.20
N GLY A 53 -2.90 -3.13 -5.12
CA GLY A 53 -3.19 -3.99 -3.97
C GLY A 53 -2.15 -5.09 -3.78
N VAL A 54 -1.73 -5.75 -4.86
CA VAL A 54 -0.68 -6.78 -4.82
C VAL A 54 0.67 -6.18 -4.46
N MET A 55 1.02 -5.02 -5.05
CA MET A 55 2.26 -4.30 -4.70
C MET A 55 2.26 -3.88 -3.23
N GLY A 56 1.17 -3.29 -2.75
CA GLY A 56 1.02 -2.92 -1.34
C GLY A 56 1.06 -4.12 -0.40
N PHE A 57 0.46 -5.24 -0.79
CA PHE A 57 0.52 -6.48 -0.03
C PHE A 57 1.95 -7.03 0.07
N GLY A 58 2.70 -7.05 -1.03
CA GLY A 58 4.09 -7.49 -1.06
C GLY A 58 4.99 -6.62 -0.18
N LEU A 59 4.89 -5.30 -0.33
CA LEU A 59 5.65 -4.34 0.47
C LEU A 59 5.29 -4.43 1.96
N GLY A 60 3.99 -4.56 2.29
CA GLY A 60 3.53 -4.74 3.66
C GLY A 60 3.94 -6.07 4.28
N GLY A 61 4.02 -7.14 3.50
CA GLY A 61 4.52 -8.44 3.95
C GLY A 61 5.99 -8.41 4.32
N LEU A 62 6.82 -7.80 3.47
CA LEU A 62 8.25 -7.61 3.74
C LEU A 62 8.47 -6.70 4.96
N PHE A 63 7.78 -5.57 5.00
CA PHE A 63 7.83 -4.66 6.14
C PHE A 63 7.35 -5.31 7.45
N GLY A 64 6.27 -6.09 7.39
CA GLY A 64 5.73 -6.81 8.53
C GLY A 64 6.63 -7.94 9.04
N MET A 65 7.31 -8.63 8.12
CA MET A 65 8.30 -9.67 8.47
C MET A 65 9.52 -9.05 9.15
N PHE A 66 10.00 -7.92 8.63
CA PHE A 66 11.12 -7.16 9.21
C PHE A 66 10.80 -6.58 10.60
N MET A 67 9.61 -6.00 10.77
CA MET A 67 9.16 -5.53 12.08
C MET A 67 9.03 -6.69 13.08
N ALA A 68 8.55 -7.85 12.62
CA ALA A 68 8.44 -9.02 13.46
C ALA A 68 9.81 -9.62 13.84
N SER A 69 10.84 -9.53 12.96
CA SER A 69 12.19 -9.96 13.31
C SER A 69 12.84 -9.05 14.35
N MET A 70 12.67 -7.73 14.24
CA MET A 70 13.20 -6.78 15.23
C MET A 70 12.53 -6.93 16.60
N ALA A 71 11.24 -7.25 16.62
CA ALA A 71 10.52 -7.53 17.87
C ALA A 71 10.93 -8.85 18.54
N TYR A 72 11.58 -9.77 17.81
CA TYR A 72 12.03 -11.06 18.34
C TYR A 72 13.40 -10.97 19.05
N ASP A 73 14.18 -9.92 18.79
CA ASP A 73 15.54 -9.71 19.33
C ASP A 73 15.58 -9.05 20.73
N THR A 74 14.43 -8.67 21.29
CA THR A 74 14.35 -8.09 22.65
C THR A 74 13.83 -9.11 23.68
N PRO A 75 14.69 -9.89 24.36
CA PRO A 75 14.30 -10.94 25.30
C PRO A 75 13.79 -10.45 26.66
N PHE A 76 13.85 -9.15 26.95
CA PHE A 76 13.43 -8.59 28.24
C PHE A 76 12.69 -7.25 28.06
N HIS A 77 11.42 -7.25 27.65
CA HIS A 77 10.53 -6.16 28.01
C HIS A 77 9.13 -6.68 28.39
N THR A 78 8.72 -6.14 29.53
CA THR A 78 7.49 -6.26 30.29
C THR A 78 6.19 -6.30 29.48
N PRO A 79 5.14 -6.96 30.00
CA PRO A 79 3.82 -6.98 29.37
C PRO A 79 3.19 -5.58 29.43
N GLY A 80 2.91 -5.01 28.26
CA GLY A 80 1.96 -3.89 28.11
C GLY A 80 2.54 -2.49 28.30
N ALA A 81 2.94 -1.87 27.20
CA ALA A 81 2.77 -0.43 27.01
C ALA A 81 1.55 -0.22 26.07
N PRO A 82 0.48 0.46 26.51
CA PRO A 82 -0.64 0.81 25.65
C PRO A 82 -0.16 1.83 24.61
N GLY A 83 -0.10 1.41 23.34
CA GLY A 83 0.24 2.30 22.22
C GLY A 83 1.41 1.87 21.33
N ALA A 84 2.14 0.80 21.66
CA ALA A 84 3.13 0.22 20.75
C ALA A 84 2.44 -0.69 19.71
N PRO A 85 2.61 -0.46 18.39
CA PRO A 85 2.02 -1.33 17.38
C PRO A 85 2.67 -2.72 17.45
N GLY A 86 1.95 -3.71 18.00
CA GLY A 86 2.39 -5.12 17.98
C GLY A 86 2.70 -5.78 19.34
N ALA A 87 2.28 -5.22 20.47
CA ALA A 87 2.44 -5.87 21.78
C ALA A 87 1.39 -6.98 22.01
N ALA A 88 1.57 -8.17 21.42
CA ALA A 88 0.88 -9.39 21.84
C ALA A 88 1.62 -10.63 21.34
N GLY A 89 2.38 -11.30 22.21
CA GLY A 89 2.99 -12.60 21.91
C GLY A 89 4.11 -13.04 22.85
N SER A 90 3.85 -12.98 24.15
CA SER A 90 4.25 -13.99 25.14
C SER A 90 5.58 -14.74 24.91
N ALA A 91 6.72 -14.06 25.00
CA ALA A 91 8.03 -14.72 25.09
C ALA A 91 8.15 -15.62 26.35
N ASN A 92 7.33 -15.37 27.38
CA ASN A 92 7.38 -16.06 28.67
C ASN A 92 6.65 -17.42 28.72
N THR A 93 5.80 -17.75 27.74
CA THR A 93 5.09 -19.06 27.70
C THR A 93 5.76 -20.09 26.78
N ILE A 94 6.88 -19.74 26.14
CA ILE A 94 7.51 -20.58 25.12
C ILE A 94 8.73 -21.35 25.64
N ALA A 95 9.36 -20.87 26.73
CA ALA A 95 10.56 -21.48 27.32
C ALA A 95 10.33 -22.86 27.96
N SER A 96 9.09 -23.29 28.16
CA SER A 96 8.75 -24.59 28.75
C SER A 96 8.30 -25.64 27.75
N LEU A 97 8.32 -25.35 26.43
CA LEU A 97 8.00 -26.31 25.37
C LEU A 97 9.25 -26.74 24.59
N PRO A 98 9.31 -27.96 24.03
CA PRO A 98 10.44 -28.41 23.23
C PRO A 98 10.76 -27.42 22.11
N LEU A 99 12.05 -27.16 21.87
CA LEU A 99 12.58 -26.18 20.90
C LEU A 99 11.88 -26.21 19.53
N ARG A 100 11.47 -27.40 19.06
CA ARG A 100 10.69 -27.55 17.82
C ARG A 100 9.31 -26.90 17.85
N LYS A 101 8.57 -27.00 18.96
CA LYS A 101 7.26 -26.35 19.13
C LYS A 101 7.41 -24.84 19.38
N GLN A 102 8.48 -24.43 20.04
CA GLN A 102 8.85 -23.02 20.24
C GLN A 102 9.13 -22.32 18.90
N LEU A 103 9.98 -22.91 18.05
CA LEU A 103 10.21 -22.37 16.70
C LEU A 103 8.93 -22.41 15.86
N ALA A 104 8.18 -23.51 15.87
CA ALA A 104 6.94 -23.62 15.10
C ALA A 104 5.89 -22.57 15.52
N HIS A 105 5.79 -22.26 16.81
CA HIS A 105 4.89 -21.22 17.30
C HIS A 105 5.39 -19.81 16.96
N GLY A 106 6.69 -19.57 17.10
CA GLY A 106 7.33 -18.31 16.71
C GLY A 106 7.16 -17.98 15.23
N PHE A 107 7.39 -18.95 14.33
CA PHE A 107 7.14 -18.78 12.90
C PHE A 107 5.66 -18.53 12.59
N LYS A 108 4.75 -19.19 13.31
CA LYS A 108 3.31 -18.99 13.12
C LYS A 108 2.85 -17.60 13.55
N ASP A 109 3.38 -17.08 14.66
CA ASP A 109 3.08 -15.74 15.14
C ASP A 109 3.70 -14.66 14.24
N MET A 110 4.97 -14.84 13.84
CA MET A 110 5.68 -13.99 12.89
C MET A 110 4.93 -13.90 11.54
N GLY A 111 4.50 -15.05 11.02
CA GLY A 111 3.72 -15.12 9.77
C GLY A 111 2.34 -14.47 9.90
N ASN A 112 1.65 -14.68 11.02
CA ASN A 112 0.33 -14.07 11.23
C ASN A 112 0.41 -12.53 11.34
N ARG A 113 1.46 -12.01 11.98
CA ARG A 113 1.75 -10.58 12.03
C ARG A 113 2.06 -10.01 10.66
N SER A 114 3.01 -10.62 9.93
CA SER A 114 3.36 -10.20 8.56
C SER A 114 2.13 -10.21 7.64
N TRP A 115 1.29 -11.25 7.72
CA TRP A 115 0.04 -11.37 6.97
C TRP A 115 -0.96 -10.26 7.29
N SER A 116 -1.11 -9.90 8.58
CA SER A 116 -1.99 -8.81 8.98
C SER A 116 -1.50 -7.45 8.44
N THR A 117 -0.19 -7.21 8.46
CA THR A 117 0.41 -5.99 7.91
C THR A 117 0.24 -5.94 6.40
N ALA A 118 0.54 -7.04 5.70
CA ALA A 118 0.37 -7.17 4.27
C ALA A 118 -1.08 -6.87 3.83
N LYS A 119 -2.08 -7.40 4.55
CA LYS A 119 -3.49 -7.09 4.29
C LYS A 119 -3.84 -5.62 4.43
N ASN A 120 -3.32 -4.95 5.47
CA ASN A 120 -3.59 -3.53 5.68
C ASN A 120 -2.97 -2.66 4.58
N PHE A 121 -1.70 -2.91 4.22
CA PHE A 121 -1.03 -2.17 3.13
C PHE A 121 -1.63 -2.48 1.76
N GLY A 122 -2.01 -3.73 1.50
CA GLY A 122 -2.73 -4.10 0.28
C GLY A 122 -4.11 -3.44 0.19
N ALA A 123 -4.86 -3.38 1.29
CA ALA A 123 -6.15 -2.70 1.35
C ALA A 123 -6.02 -1.20 1.10
N VAL A 124 -5.03 -0.54 1.71
CA VAL A 124 -4.72 0.88 1.48
C VAL A 124 -4.39 1.12 0.00
N GLY A 125 -3.48 0.34 -0.58
CA GLY A 125 -3.06 0.50 -1.98
C GLY A 125 -4.18 0.24 -2.98
N ALA A 126 -5.02 -0.77 -2.74
CA ALA A 126 -6.16 -1.08 -3.57
C ALA A 126 -7.24 0.02 -3.49
N LEU A 127 -7.62 0.45 -2.28
CA LEU A 127 -8.63 1.48 -2.09
C LEU A 127 -8.20 2.81 -2.68
N PHE A 128 -6.95 3.21 -2.44
CA PHE A 128 -6.43 4.46 -2.98
C PHE A 128 -6.53 4.47 -4.52
N SER A 129 -5.95 3.48 -5.18
CA SER A 129 -5.89 3.43 -6.65
C SER A 129 -7.27 3.25 -7.29
N GLY A 130 -8.15 2.48 -6.64
CA GLY A 130 -9.53 2.29 -7.11
C GLY A 130 -10.38 3.55 -6.98
N ILE A 131 -10.24 4.29 -5.89
CA ILE A 131 -10.98 5.54 -5.68
C ILE A 131 -10.46 6.64 -6.60
N GLU A 132 -9.15 6.77 -6.75
CA GLU A 132 -8.54 7.70 -7.71
C GLU A 132 -9.06 7.42 -9.13
N CYS A 133 -8.91 6.18 -9.62
CA CYS A 133 -9.37 5.82 -10.97
C CYS A 133 -10.89 5.99 -11.14
N GLY A 134 -11.68 5.72 -10.09
CA GLY A 134 -13.12 5.98 -10.10
C GLY A 134 -13.45 7.47 -10.23
N ILE A 135 -12.73 8.35 -9.53
CA ILE A 135 -12.91 9.80 -9.61
C ILE A 135 -12.46 10.31 -10.98
N GLU A 136 -11.33 9.85 -11.49
CA GLU A 136 -10.83 10.20 -12.81
C GLU A 136 -11.79 9.76 -13.92
N GLY A 137 -12.35 8.55 -13.82
CA GLY A 137 -13.34 8.04 -14.76
C GLY A 137 -14.63 8.87 -14.80
N LEU A 138 -15.03 9.49 -13.69
CA LEU A 138 -16.22 10.34 -13.60
C LEU A 138 -15.95 11.80 -13.98
N ARG A 139 -14.73 12.31 -13.76
CA ARG A 139 -14.39 13.73 -13.92
C ARG A 139 -13.50 14.05 -15.13
N ALA A 140 -12.93 13.02 -15.77
CA ALA A 140 -12.04 13.10 -16.94
C ALA A 140 -10.85 14.07 -16.77
N LYS A 141 -10.41 14.29 -15.53
CA LYS A 141 -9.25 15.12 -15.19
C LYS A 141 -8.40 14.38 -14.17
N ASN A 142 -7.07 14.50 -14.26
CA ASN A 142 -6.10 14.06 -13.26
C ASN A 142 -5.46 15.32 -12.67
N ASP A 143 -5.92 15.71 -11.48
CA ASP A 143 -5.46 16.90 -10.76
C ASP A 143 -5.15 16.53 -9.30
N MET A 144 -4.32 17.34 -8.64
CA MET A 144 -3.95 17.20 -7.21
C MET A 144 -5.16 17.00 -6.28
N ALA A 145 -6.27 17.68 -6.58
CA ALA A 145 -7.49 17.58 -5.79
C ALA A 145 -8.09 16.17 -5.81
N ASN A 146 -7.88 15.40 -6.88
CA ASN A 146 -8.37 14.03 -6.97
C ASN A 146 -7.53 13.08 -6.11
N GLY A 147 -6.19 13.27 -6.09
CA GLY A 147 -5.30 12.52 -5.18
C GLY A 147 -5.61 12.80 -3.71
N VAL A 148 -5.83 14.08 -3.36
CA VAL A 148 -6.22 14.48 -2.00
C VAL A 148 -7.60 13.95 -1.61
N ALA A 149 -8.59 14.02 -2.51
CA ALA A 149 -9.92 13.47 -2.28
C ALA A 149 -9.90 11.94 -2.15
N ALA A 150 -9.15 11.25 -3.02
CA ALA A 150 -8.95 9.80 -2.94
C ALA A 150 -8.27 9.40 -1.63
N GLY A 151 -7.25 10.16 -1.21
CA GLY A 151 -6.60 10.01 0.09
C GLY A 151 -7.59 10.16 1.25
N CYS A 152 -8.34 11.27 1.29
CA CYS A 152 -9.35 11.50 2.33
C CYS A 152 -10.39 10.37 2.40
N LEU A 153 -10.94 9.96 1.24
CA LEU A 153 -11.93 8.90 1.17
C LEU A 153 -11.35 7.56 1.62
N THR A 154 -10.14 7.21 1.17
CA THR A 154 -9.45 5.99 1.59
C THR A 154 -9.22 5.97 3.10
N GLY A 155 -8.68 7.06 3.66
CA GLY A 155 -8.42 7.19 5.09
C GLY A 155 -9.69 7.17 5.93
N GLY A 156 -10.76 7.84 5.47
CA GLY A 156 -12.06 7.83 6.13
C GLY A 156 -12.74 6.46 6.11
N ILE A 157 -12.68 5.75 4.98
CA ILE A 157 -13.25 4.40 4.82
C ILE A 157 -12.51 3.41 5.73
N LEU A 158 -11.18 3.45 5.77
CA LEU A 158 -10.40 2.54 6.60
C LEU A 158 -10.62 2.78 8.10
N ALA A 159 -10.74 4.04 8.51
CA ALA A 159 -10.95 4.40 9.92
C ALA A 159 -12.43 4.38 10.36
N ARG A 160 -13.37 3.97 9.50
CA ARG A 160 -14.82 3.97 9.79
C ARG A 160 -15.20 3.19 11.04
N ASN A 161 -14.48 2.11 11.33
CA ASN A 161 -14.76 1.26 12.51
C ASN A 161 -14.31 1.92 13.82
N GLY A 162 -13.48 2.97 13.77
CA GLY A 162 -13.03 3.74 14.92
C GLY A 162 -13.97 4.90 15.29
N GLY A 163 -15.12 5.03 14.62
CA GLY A 163 -16.07 6.12 14.83
C GLY A 163 -15.79 7.37 13.97
N PRO A 164 -16.66 8.40 14.06
CA PRO A 164 -16.60 9.56 13.17
C PRO A 164 -15.35 10.42 13.38
N GLN A 165 -14.84 10.51 14.62
CA GLN A 165 -13.60 11.25 14.90
C GLN A 165 -12.39 10.55 14.29
N ALA A 166 -12.30 9.22 14.39
CA ALA A 166 -11.23 8.45 13.76
C ALA A 166 -11.30 8.56 12.22
N ALA A 167 -12.51 8.53 11.64
CA ALA A 167 -12.71 8.75 10.21
C ALA A 167 -12.27 10.15 9.76
N ALA A 168 -12.57 11.19 10.53
CA ALA A 168 -12.14 12.56 10.24
C ALA A 168 -10.62 12.71 10.30
N VAL A 169 -9.99 12.18 11.36
CA VAL A 169 -8.52 12.17 11.50
C VAL A 169 -7.87 11.34 10.38
N GLY A 170 -8.44 10.18 10.05
CA GLY A 170 -7.99 9.33 8.95
C GLY A 170 -8.07 10.03 7.60
N CYS A 171 -9.20 10.70 7.31
CA CYS A 171 -9.33 11.51 6.10
C CYS A 171 -8.28 12.62 6.05
N ALA A 172 -8.15 13.42 7.12
CA ALA A 172 -7.19 14.53 7.15
C ALA A 172 -5.73 14.05 6.98
N GLY A 173 -5.34 12.97 7.66
CA GLY A 173 -4.00 12.41 7.58
C GLY A 173 -3.66 11.87 6.18
N PHE A 174 -4.55 11.07 5.58
CA PHE A 174 -4.33 10.55 4.23
C PHE A 174 -4.42 11.63 3.15
N ALA A 175 -5.29 12.64 3.32
CA ALA A 175 -5.36 13.81 2.45
C ALA A 175 -4.05 14.60 2.46
N ALA A 176 -3.53 14.90 3.66
CA ALA A 176 -2.27 15.62 3.83
C ALA A 176 -1.08 14.84 3.26
N PHE A 177 -1.01 13.53 3.53
CA PHE A 177 0.03 12.67 2.96
C PHE A 177 -0.03 12.64 1.43
N SER A 178 -1.22 12.49 0.84
CA SER A 178 -1.39 12.49 -0.61
C SER A 178 -0.97 13.82 -1.22
N ALA A 179 -1.37 14.95 -0.62
CA ALA A 179 -0.95 16.28 -1.05
C ALA A 179 0.58 16.44 -1.02
N ALA A 180 1.23 15.96 0.05
CA ALA A 180 2.68 16.04 0.20
C ALA A 180 3.42 15.21 -0.84
N ILE A 181 2.96 13.98 -1.11
CA ILE A 181 3.56 13.10 -2.13
C ILE A 181 3.37 13.69 -3.53
N ASP A 182 2.17 14.15 -3.86
CA ASP A 182 1.90 14.75 -5.17
C ASP A 182 2.68 16.07 -5.37
N ALA A 183 2.88 16.86 -4.30
CA ALA A 183 3.74 18.03 -4.34
C ALA A 183 5.20 17.63 -4.58
N TRP A 184 5.70 16.62 -3.85
CA TRP A 184 7.07 16.11 -4.00
C TRP A 184 7.36 15.58 -5.40
N MET A 185 6.43 14.86 -6.01
CA MET A 185 6.59 14.34 -7.38
C MET A 185 6.61 15.45 -8.45
N ARG A 186 6.03 16.62 -8.16
CA ARG A 186 5.96 17.77 -9.07
C ARG A 186 7.07 18.80 -8.86
N MET A 187 7.87 18.68 -7.80
CA MET A 187 9.05 19.53 -7.64
C MET A 187 10.07 19.19 -8.74
N PRO A 188 10.63 20.19 -9.44
CA PRO A 188 11.78 19.95 -10.30
C PRO A 188 12.91 19.37 -9.43
N LYS A 189 13.48 18.25 -9.87
CA LYS A 189 14.71 17.74 -9.26
C LYS A 189 15.83 18.55 -9.89
N ASP A 190 16.40 19.47 -9.14
CA ASP A 190 17.59 20.17 -9.56
C ASP A 190 18.69 19.10 -9.75
N GLU A 191 19.22 19.01 -10.98
CA GLU A 191 20.28 18.09 -11.36
C GLU A 191 21.61 18.61 -10.80
N ASP A 192 22.04 18.08 -9.64
CA ASP A 192 23.42 18.18 -9.11
C ASP A 192 23.99 16.78 -8.83
#